data_AF-X1C2M3-F1
#
_entry.id   AF-X1C2M3-F1
#
_cell.length_a   1.000
_cell.length_b   1.000
_cell.length_c   1.000
_cell.angle_alpha   90.00
_cell.angle_beta   90.00
_cell.angle_gamma   90.00
#
_symmetry.space_group_name_H-M   'P 1'
#
loop_
_entity.id
_entity.type
_entity.pdbx_description
1 polymer ?
#
loop_
_entity_poly.entity_id
_entity_poly.type
_entity_poly.pdbx_seq_one_letter_code
_entity_poly.pdbx_strand_id
1 'polypeptide(L)' 'ALVIGGGVAGMSAALNLSRQGFQTYLIEKEDKLGGRLNSLYKLFPHQLDASGFFSLIIKAFFKAVMQQTLEQYGR' A
#
# COMPACT_ATOMS: atom_id res chain seq x y z
N ALA A 1 9.73 -4.65 11.40
CA ALA A 1 10.08 -3.43 10.65
C ALA A 1 9.02 -2.36 10.85
N LEU A 2 9.39 -1.08 10.80
CA LEU A 2 8.47 0.04 10.89
C LEU A 2 8.64 0.91 9.63
N VAL A 3 7.54 1.21 8.95
CA VAL A 3 7.48 2.10 7.79
C VAL A 3 6.63 3.29 8.15
N ILE A 4 7.14 4.50 7.89
CA ILE A 4 6.47 5.76 8.17
C ILE A 4 6.15 6.44 6.83
N GLY A 5 4.87 6.75 6.61
CA GLY A 5 4.31 7.29 5.37
C GLY A 5 3.56 6.22 4.55
N GLY A 6 2.24 6.38 4.45
CA GLY A 6 1.30 5.53 3.71
C GLY A 6 1.12 5.92 2.24
N GLY A 7 2.06 6.65 1.65
CA GLY A 7 2.12 6.86 0.20
C GLY A 7 2.48 5.58 -0.57
N VAL A 8 2.48 5.63 -1.91
CA VAL A 8 2.79 4.44 -2.73
C VAL A 8 4.12 3.80 -2.38
N ALA A 9 5.18 4.59 -2.19
CA ALA A 9 6.48 4.04 -1.83
C ALA A 9 6.44 3.28 -0.49
N GLY A 10 5.79 3.84 0.53
CA GLY A 10 5.69 3.23 1.86
C GLY A 10 4.80 1.99 1.88
N MET A 11 3.65 2.02 1.20
CA MET A 11 2.80 0.82 1.04
C MET A 11 3.56 -0.30 0.31
N SER A 12 4.28 0.01 -0.77
CA SER A 12 5.09 -0.99 -1.49
C SER A 12 6.23 -1.53 -0.64
N ALA A 13 6.93 -0.68 0.13
CA ALA A 13 7.99 -1.11 1.04
C ALA A 13 7.44 -2.02 2.15
N ALA A 14 6.35 -1.61 2.81
CA ALA A 14 5.71 -2.39 3.85
C ALA A 14 5.25 -3.77 3.35
N LEU A 15 4.67 -3.81 2.15
CA LEU A 15 4.26 -5.05 1.52
C LEU A 15 5.45 -5.99 1.23
N ASN A 16 6.53 -5.46 0.67
CA ASN A 16 7.72 -6.26 0.36
C ASN A 16 8.39 -6.81 1.63
N LEU A 17 8.49 -6.00 2.69
CA LEU A 17 9.01 -6.44 3.99
C LEU A 17 8.12 -7.55 4.58
N SER A 18 6.80 -7.37 4.54
CA SER A 18 5.86 -8.39 5.01
C SER A 18 5.95 -9.69 4.19
N ARG A 19 6.14 -9.61 2.87
CA ARG A 19 6.35 -10.78 1.99
C ARG A 19 7.63 -11.55 2.29
N GLN A 20 8.63 -10.89 2.86
CA GLN A 20 9.86 -11.54 3.30
C GLN A 20 9.72 -12.15 4.72
N GLY A 21 8.53 -12.10 5.32
CA GLY A 21 8.25 -12.65 6.65
C GLY A 21 8.57 -11.71 7.81
N PHE A 22 8.90 -10.44 7.55
CA PHE A 22 9.11 -9.47 8.62
C PHE A 22 7.77 -8.94 9.14
N GLN A 23 7.53 -9.06 10.45
CA GLN A 23 6.43 -8.35 11.09
C GLN A 23 6.60 -6.84 10.85
N THR A 24 5.69 -6.25 10.08
CA THR A 24 5.85 -4.89 9.55
C THR A 24 4.68 -4.01 9.93
N TYR A 25 4.97 -2.85 10.52
CA TYR A 25 4.00 -1.83 10.87
C TYR A 25 4.11 -0.67 9.87
N LEU A 26 2.98 -0.20 9.37
CA LEU A 26 2.89 0.98 8.52
C LEU A 26 2.12 2.07 9.27
N ILE A 27 2.74 3.24 9.43
CA ILE A 27 2.12 4.40 10.08
C ILE A 27 1.94 5.50 9.03
N GLU A 28 0.73 6.06 8.94
CA GLU A 28 0.40 7.25 8.16
C GLU A 28 -0.16 8.31 9.12
N LYS A 29 0.20 9.57 8.87
CA LYS A 29 -0.25 10.71 9.66
C LYS A 29 -1.70 11.06 9.33
N GLU A 30 -2.06 11.00 8.05
CA GLU A 30 -3.39 11.32 7.57
C GLU A 30 -4.38 10.17 7.80
N ASP A 31 -5.68 10.46 7.69
CA ASP A 31 -6.77 9.48 7.86
C ASP A 31 -6.85 8.45 6.71
N LYS A 32 -6.06 8.65 5.64
CA LYS A 32 -6.10 7.86 4.42
C LYS A 32 -4.71 7.54 3.89
N LEU A 33 -4.53 6.29 3.46
CA LEU A 33 -3.38 5.88 2.65
C LEU A 33 -3.43 6.52 1.25
N GLY A 34 -2.29 6.55 0.57
CA GLY A 34 -2.13 7.08 -0.79
C GLY A 34 -1.14 8.21 -0.91
N GLY A 35 -0.98 9.02 0.14
CA GLY A 35 -0.16 10.22 0.11
C GLY A 35 -0.56 11.13 -1.06
N ARG A 36 0.43 11.67 -1.80
CA ARG A 36 0.21 12.59 -2.93
C ARG A 36 -0.69 12.04 -4.05
N LEU A 37 -0.83 10.72 -4.19
CA LEU A 37 -1.72 10.14 -5.21
C LEU A 37 -3.19 10.52 -4.99
N ASN A 38 -3.58 10.79 -3.74
CA ASN A 38 -4.94 11.22 -3.42
C ASN A 38 -5.27 12.61 -4.03
N SER A 39 -4.25 13.39 -4.39
CA SER A 39 -4.40 14.74 -4.94
C SER A 39 -4.12 14.82 -6.44
N LEU A 40 -3.72 13.71 -7.08
CA LEU A 40 -3.47 13.68 -8.51
C LEU A 40 -4.76 13.37 -9.25
N TYR A 41 -4.95 14.00 -10.41
CA TYR A 41 -6.05 13.69 -11.33
C TYR A 41 -5.58 12.71 -12.41
N LYS A 42 -4.40 12.98 -12.99
CA LYS A 42 -3.76 12.14 -14.02
C LYS A 42 -2.33 11.79 -13.68
N LEU A 43 -1.93 10.57 -14.02
CA LEU A 43 -0.58 10.05 -13.89
C LEU A 43 0.15 10.13 -15.22
N PHE A 44 1.19 10.96 -15.27
CA PHE A 44 2.11 11.01 -16.41
C PHE A 44 3.09 9.83 -16.37
N PRO A 45 3.59 9.37 -17.54
CA PRO A 45 3.30 9.85 -18.89
C PRO A 45 2.02 9.26 -19.51
N HIS A 46 1.44 8.24 -18.89
CA HIS A 46 0.37 7.43 -19.48
C HIS A 46 -1.03 8.08 -19.43
N GLN A 47 -1.15 9.26 -18.80
CA GLN A 47 -2.39 10.02 -18.63
C GLN A 47 -3.52 9.21 -17.96
N LEU A 48 -3.16 8.19 -17.16
CA LEU A 48 -4.11 7.35 -16.45
C LEU A 48 -4.80 8.14 -15.35
N ASP A 49 -6.09 7.92 -15.15
CA ASP A 49 -6.80 8.50 -14.03
C ASP A 49 -6.22 7.96 -12.72
N ALA A 50 -5.76 8.89 -11.89
CA ALA A 50 -5.13 8.57 -10.62
C ALA A 50 -6.09 7.84 -9.67
N SER A 51 -7.40 8.12 -9.75
CA SER A 51 -8.45 7.42 -8.98
C SER A 51 -8.55 5.93 -9.33
N GLY A 52 -8.45 5.58 -10.61
CA GLY A 52 -8.45 4.20 -11.08
C GLY A 52 -7.19 3.44 -10.65
N PHE A 53 -6.03 4.09 -10.79
CA PHE A 53 -4.75 3.51 -10.39
C PHE A 53 -4.62 3.36 -8.85
N PHE A 54 -5.14 4.33 -8.10
CA PHE A 54 -5.19 4.30 -6.64
C PHE A 54 -5.98 3.10 -6.12
N SER A 55 -7.17 2.86 -6.67
CA SER A 55 -7.99 1.69 -6.31
C SER A 55 -7.25 0.38 -6.56
N LEU A 56 -6.49 0.29 -7.65
CA LEU A 56 -5.75 -0.91 -8.01
C LEU A 56 -4.61 -1.21 -7.01
N ILE A 57 -3.81 -0.19 -6.70
CA ILE A 57 -2.69 -0.32 -5.74
C ILE A 57 -3.21 -0.68 -4.36
N ILE A 58 -4.25 0.02 -3.88
CA ILE A 58 -4.84 -0.26 -2.57
C ILE A 58 -5.42 -1.68 -2.54
N LYS A 59 -6.19 -2.09 -3.55
CA LYS A 59 -6.73 -3.46 -3.61
C LYS A 59 -5.61 -4.50 -3.62
N ALA A 60 -4.54 -4.29 -4.38
CA ALA A 60 -3.39 -5.19 -4.41
C ALA A 60 -2.69 -5.25 -3.05
N PHE A 61 -2.51 -4.10 -2.39
CA PHE A 61 -1.94 -4.01 -1.05
C PHE A 61 -2.80 -4.75 -0.03
N PHE A 62 -4.09 -4.41 0.08
CA PHE A 62 -5.01 -5.07 1.02
C PHE A 62 -5.15 -6.56 0.75
N LYS A 63 -5.26 -6.99 -0.52
CA LYS A 63 -5.32 -8.41 -0.86
C LYS A 63 -4.06 -9.14 -0.37
N ALA A 64 -2.88 -8.58 -0.65
CA ALA A 64 -1.63 -9.22 -0.26
C ALA A 64 -1.41 -9.22 1.26
N VAL A 65 -1.82 -8.17 1.97
CA VAL A 65 -1.80 -8.11 3.44
C VAL A 65 -2.78 -9.14 4.03
N MET A 66 -4.02 -9.22 3.53
CA MET A 66 -5.01 -10.18 4.02
C MET A 66 -4.59 -11.63 3.81
N GLN A 67 -3.94 -11.94 2.68
CA GLN A 67 -3.44 -13.29 2.39
C GLN A 67 -2.33 -13.70 3.36
N GLN A 68 -1.44 -12.77 3.71
CA GLN A 68 -0.40 -12.98 4.72
C GLN A 68 -0.99 -13.18 6.12
N THR A 69 -2.00 -12.40 6.50
CA THR A 69 -2.68 -12.58 7.78
C THR A 69 -3.32 -13.97 7.87
N LEU A 70 -3.98 -14.45 6.80
CA LEU A 70 -4.57 -15.78 6.77
C LEU A 70 -3.52 -16.90 6.84
N GLU A 71 -2.37 -16.76 6.17
CA GLU A 71 -1.25 -17.70 6.26
C GLU A 71 -0.59 -17.70 7.65
N GLN A 72 -0.56 -16.55 8.32
CA GLN A 72 0.00 -16.38 9.65
C GLN A 72 -0.94 -16.89 10.76
N TYR A 73 -2.26 -16.76 10.61
CA TYR A 73 -3.27 -17.24 11.57
C TYR A 73 -3.78 -18.66 11.31
N GLY A 74 -3.54 -19.20 10.10
CA GLY A 74 -3.89 -20.58 9.74
C GLY A 74 -2.86 -21.64 10.15
N ARG A 75 -1.86 -21.25 10.96
CA ARG A 75 -0.90 -22.15 11.61
C ARG A 75 -1.12 -22.18 13.11
#